data_AF-A0A7C3XHK2-F1
#
_entry.id   AF-A0A7C3XHK2-F1
#
_cell.length_a   1.000
_cell.length_b   1.000
_cell.length_c   1.000
_cell.angle_alpha   90.00
_cell.angle_beta   90.00
_cell.angle_gamma   90.00
#
_symmetry.space_group_name_H-M   'P 1'
#
loop_
_entity.id
_entity.type
_entity.pdbx_description
1 polymer ?
#
loop_
_entity_poly.entity_id
_entity_poly.type
_entity_poly.pdbx_seq_one_letter_code
_entity_poly.pdbx_strand_id
1 'polypeptide(L)'
;QPFGPSALLKKFIAPNISVDSRIERAFYDTDMKASEAISSLYDAGVLVTRIQRAFSLGMFGTHSRRRLVPTRWAITAVDTSISSRIIEEIKNYPEIDEYYVYTFKNIGNLYAAIFIPESWSFEWIEAWYPRTFWNYDGSTPELMGDYENYGGRSSYAAVGGCYYAARLAVAESLKGMRRQASCLVLREIHPDYILPVGVWNVRESVRAMLKTEPVKFDALHKAISHTLKFLTVPLKDWMRASVTLKIYHQQRKIIQYIGSTPSPVKEER
;
A
#
# COMPACT_ATOMS: atom_id res chain seq x y z
N GLN A 1 3.32 -36.88 -17.12
CA GLN A 1 3.67 -36.04 -15.95
C GLN A 1 5.20 -35.98 -15.87
N PRO A 2 5.85 -34.81 -15.97
CA PRO A 2 7.27 -34.74 -15.67
C PRO A 2 7.46 -34.59 -14.16
N PHE A 3 8.16 -35.54 -13.55
CA PHE A 3 8.71 -35.41 -12.20
C PHE A 3 10.01 -34.60 -12.27
N GLY A 4 10.16 -33.61 -11.39
CA GLY A 4 11.43 -32.90 -11.21
C GLY A 4 12.52 -33.82 -10.63
N PRO A 5 13.80 -33.46 -10.77
CA PRO A 5 14.91 -34.28 -10.28
C PRO A 5 14.76 -34.56 -8.78
N SER A 6 14.83 -35.84 -8.40
CA SER A 6 14.75 -36.31 -7.00
C SER A 6 16.09 -36.93 -6.60
N ALA A 7 16.61 -36.54 -5.43
CA ALA A 7 17.87 -37.05 -4.87
C ALA A 7 17.73 -37.38 -3.38
N LEU A 8 18.46 -38.41 -2.93
CA LEU A 8 18.50 -38.84 -1.53
C LEU A 8 19.34 -37.88 -0.68
N LEU A 9 18.73 -37.37 0.40
CA LEU A 9 19.34 -36.44 1.34
C LEU A 9 20.38 -37.20 2.22
N LYS A 10 21.67 -37.09 1.90
CA LYS A 10 22.74 -37.83 2.62
C LYS A 10 23.04 -37.29 4.03
N LYS A 11 22.87 -36.00 4.27
CA LYS A 11 23.14 -35.36 5.58
C LYS A 11 22.40 -34.03 5.68
N PHE A 12 21.59 -33.86 6.72
CA PHE A 12 20.94 -32.60 7.07
C PHE A 12 21.71 -31.98 8.23
N ILE A 13 22.42 -30.88 7.98
CA ILE A 13 23.07 -30.10 9.03
C ILE A 13 22.19 -28.88 9.23
N ALA A 14 21.34 -28.90 10.25
CA ALA A 14 20.62 -27.71 10.68
C ALA A 14 21.64 -26.77 11.36
N PRO A 15 21.86 -25.54 10.84
CA PRO A 15 22.57 -24.55 11.62
C PRO A 15 21.78 -24.32 12.93
N ASN A 16 22.49 -23.96 14.01
CA ASN A 16 21.85 -23.54 15.25
C ASN A 16 21.18 -22.18 14.97
N ILE A 17 20.01 -22.22 14.34
CA ILE A 17 19.24 -21.04 13.99
C ILE A 17 18.75 -20.49 15.32
N SER A 18 19.22 -19.31 15.70
CA SER A 18 18.60 -18.53 16.76
C SER A 18 17.14 -18.33 16.36
N VAL A 19 16.26 -19.15 16.94
CA VAL A 19 14.83 -19.03 16.80
C VAL A 19 14.44 -17.76 17.55
N ASP A 20 13.69 -16.89 16.89
CA ASP A 20 13.16 -15.70 17.54
C ASP A 20 12.20 -16.17 18.64
N SER A 21 12.59 -16.02 19.91
CA SER A 21 11.85 -16.55 21.06
C SER A 21 10.41 -16.04 21.13
N ARG A 22 10.13 -14.88 20.51
CA ARG A 22 8.78 -14.33 20.37
C ARG A 22 7.94 -15.20 19.43
N ILE A 23 8.49 -15.61 18.29
CA ILE A 23 7.83 -16.50 17.32
C ILE A 23 7.64 -17.89 17.92
N GLU A 24 8.65 -18.40 18.63
CA GLU A 24 8.58 -19.68 19.34
C GLU A 24 7.44 -19.69 20.37
N ARG A 25 7.34 -18.64 21.18
CA ARG A 25 6.25 -18.49 22.15
C ARG A 25 4.88 -18.49 21.47
N ALA A 26 4.72 -17.73 20.39
CA ALA A 26 3.48 -17.71 19.61
C ALA A 26 3.18 -19.06 18.93
N PHE A 27 4.19 -19.88 18.64
CA PHE A 27 4.02 -21.23 18.12
C PHE A 27 3.55 -22.21 19.20
N TYR A 28 4.08 -22.12 20.43
CA TYR A 28 3.64 -23.01 21.51
C TYR A 28 2.26 -22.64 22.08
N ASP A 29 1.81 -21.40 21.89
CA ASP A 29 0.46 -21.00 22.22
C ASP A 29 -0.55 -21.52 21.17
N THR A 30 -1.13 -22.68 21.46
CA THR A 30 -2.07 -23.38 20.57
C THR A 30 -3.52 -22.91 20.70
N ASP A 31 -3.80 -21.96 21.59
CA ASP A 31 -5.15 -21.40 21.81
C ASP A 31 -5.28 -19.99 21.23
N MET A 32 -4.15 -19.31 21.01
CA MET A 32 -4.08 -17.99 20.39
C MET A 32 -4.55 -17.99 18.92
N LYS A 33 -5.35 -16.99 18.54
CA LYS A 33 -5.74 -16.80 17.13
C LYS A 33 -4.55 -16.29 16.33
N ALA A 34 -4.49 -16.66 15.04
CA ALA A 34 -3.38 -16.24 14.19
C ALA A 34 -3.28 -14.71 14.03
N SER A 35 -4.42 -14.01 14.00
CA SER A 35 -4.47 -12.54 13.95
C SER A 35 -3.89 -11.88 15.20
N GLU A 36 -4.11 -12.48 16.37
CA GLU A 36 -3.55 -12.01 17.65
C GLU A 36 -2.04 -12.25 17.67
N ALA A 37 -1.59 -13.44 17.22
CA ALA A 37 -0.17 -13.77 17.09
C ALA A 37 0.56 -12.77 16.18
N ILE A 38 0.00 -12.50 15.00
CA ILE A 38 0.54 -11.53 14.04
C ILE A 38 0.66 -10.14 14.68
N SER A 39 -0.39 -9.67 15.36
CA SER A 39 -0.42 -8.34 15.96
C SER A 39 0.60 -8.22 17.10
N SER A 40 0.65 -9.22 17.99
CA SER A 40 1.58 -9.27 19.12
C SER A 40 3.04 -9.30 18.66
N LEU A 41 3.37 -10.13 17.66
CA LEU A 41 4.73 -10.19 17.10
C LEU A 41 5.13 -8.88 16.42
N TYR A 42 4.20 -8.27 15.69
CA TYR A 42 4.43 -6.98 15.05
C TYR A 42 4.70 -5.88 16.11
N ASP A 43 3.86 -5.80 17.14
CA ASP A 43 4.04 -4.84 18.24
C ASP A 43 5.33 -5.07 19.02
N ALA A 44 5.76 -6.33 19.15
CA ALA A 44 7.04 -6.68 19.74
C ALA A 44 8.26 -6.38 18.84
N GLY A 45 8.05 -5.79 17.64
CA GLY A 45 9.13 -5.41 16.72
C GLY A 45 9.70 -6.57 15.91
N VAL A 46 8.98 -7.69 15.75
CA VAL A 46 9.38 -8.76 14.84
C VAL A 46 9.21 -8.29 13.40
N LEU A 47 10.23 -8.51 12.56
CA LEU A 47 10.16 -8.15 11.15
C LEU A 47 8.95 -8.78 10.47
N VAL A 48 8.16 -7.97 9.75
CA VAL A 48 6.96 -8.42 9.03
C VAL A 48 7.27 -9.61 8.11
N THR A 49 8.43 -9.62 7.45
CA THR A 49 8.87 -10.75 6.60
C THR A 49 9.09 -12.06 7.37
N ARG A 50 9.52 -11.99 8.64
CA ARG A 50 9.61 -13.17 9.52
C ARG A 50 8.23 -13.66 9.93
N ILE A 51 7.32 -12.74 10.27
CA ILE A 51 5.92 -13.07 10.59
C ILE A 51 5.25 -13.74 9.38
N GLN A 52 5.44 -13.19 8.17
CA GLN A 52 4.93 -13.76 6.92
C GLN A 52 5.44 -15.19 6.66
N ARG A 53 6.74 -15.44 6.87
CA ARG A 53 7.33 -16.78 6.73
C ARG A 53 6.77 -17.77 7.74
N ALA A 54 6.70 -17.39 9.02
CA ALA A 54 6.15 -18.23 10.06
C ALA A 54 4.65 -18.53 9.85
N PHE A 55 3.87 -17.53 9.43
CA PHE A 55 2.46 -17.71 9.08
C PHE A 55 2.28 -18.62 7.86
N SER A 56 3.12 -18.49 6.82
CA SER A 56 3.11 -19.37 5.65
C SER A 56 3.37 -20.84 6.01
N LEU A 57 4.20 -21.08 7.04
CA LEU A 57 4.48 -22.40 7.59
C LEU A 57 3.41 -22.92 8.56
N GLY A 58 2.31 -22.18 8.76
CA GLY A 58 1.22 -22.58 9.65
C GLY A 58 1.59 -22.53 11.13
N MET A 59 2.57 -21.70 11.51
CA MET A 59 3.06 -21.64 12.90
C MET A 59 2.09 -20.94 13.87
N PHE A 60 1.07 -20.23 13.36
CA PHE A 60 0.17 -19.41 14.18
C PHE A 60 -1.28 -19.87 14.05
N GLY A 61 -2.06 -19.65 15.11
CA GLY A 61 -3.48 -19.98 15.17
C GLY A 61 -3.77 -21.18 16.07
N THR A 62 -5.06 -21.42 16.30
CA THR A 62 -5.50 -22.53 17.15
C THR A 62 -5.05 -23.86 16.56
N HIS A 63 -4.76 -24.86 17.41
CA HIS A 63 -4.20 -26.16 16.98
C HIS A 63 -4.92 -26.75 15.75
N SER A 64 -6.26 -26.78 15.76
CA SER A 64 -7.10 -27.34 14.70
C SER A 64 -7.15 -26.53 13.39
N ARG A 65 -6.65 -25.28 13.39
CA ARG A 65 -6.74 -24.36 12.24
C ARG A 65 -5.37 -24.04 11.62
N ARG A 66 -4.28 -24.58 12.17
CA ARG A 66 -2.93 -24.43 11.61
C ARG A 66 -2.81 -25.20 10.30
N ARG A 67 -2.35 -24.52 9.26
CA ARG A 67 -2.15 -25.09 7.92
C ARG A 67 -1.07 -24.32 7.18
N LEU A 68 -0.41 -24.99 6.24
CA LEU A 68 0.47 -24.31 5.29
C LEU A 68 -0.35 -23.35 4.44
N VAL A 69 0.15 -22.14 4.25
CA VAL A 69 -0.47 -21.10 3.45
C VAL A 69 0.51 -20.69 2.34
N PRO A 70 0.07 -20.66 1.06
CA PRO A 70 0.92 -20.17 -0.03
C PRO A 70 1.53 -18.80 0.29
N THR A 71 2.82 -18.61 -0.01
CA THR A 71 3.56 -17.41 0.42
C THR A 71 2.90 -16.11 0.00
N ARG A 72 2.31 -16.04 -1.21
CA ARG A 72 1.57 -14.86 -1.68
C ARG A 72 0.38 -14.53 -0.77
N TRP A 73 -0.39 -15.55 -0.37
CA TRP A 73 -1.53 -15.37 0.52
C TRP A 73 -1.08 -15.04 1.95
N ALA A 74 0.02 -15.62 2.42
CA ALA A 74 0.60 -15.29 3.71
C ALA A 74 1.04 -13.82 3.78
N ILE A 75 1.69 -13.31 2.73
CA ILE A 75 2.06 -11.89 2.62
C ILE A 75 0.83 -11.01 2.75
N THR A 76 -0.20 -11.24 1.93
CA THR A 76 -1.41 -10.43 1.98
C THR A 76 -2.15 -10.55 3.32
N ALA A 77 -2.27 -11.76 3.88
CA ALA A 77 -2.98 -11.98 5.14
C ALA A 77 -2.32 -11.25 6.31
N VAL A 78 -0.99 -11.33 6.40
CA VAL A 78 -0.22 -10.61 7.44
C VAL A 78 -0.31 -9.10 7.24
N ASP A 79 -0.07 -8.61 6.02
CA ASP A 79 -0.10 -7.16 5.74
C ASP A 79 -1.50 -6.58 5.98
N THR A 80 -2.56 -7.29 5.59
CA THR A 80 -3.95 -6.89 5.87
C THR A 80 -4.25 -6.90 7.36
N SER A 81 -3.85 -7.96 8.08
CA SER A 81 -4.11 -8.09 9.51
C SER A 81 -3.47 -6.96 10.31
N ILE A 82 -2.21 -6.62 10.00
CA ILE A 82 -1.50 -5.53 10.67
C ILE A 82 -2.11 -4.18 10.26
N SER A 83 -2.25 -3.93 8.96
CA SER A 83 -2.74 -2.63 8.48
C SER A 83 -4.16 -2.33 8.93
N SER A 84 -5.08 -3.30 8.94
CA SER A 84 -6.46 -3.06 9.38
C SER A 84 -6.52 -2.64 10.84
N ARG A 85 -5.75 -3.28 11.71
CA ARG A 85 -5.69 -2.88 13.13
C ARG A 85 -5.14 -1.46 13.29
N ILE A 86 -4.09 -1.11 12.56
CA ILE A 86 -3.52 0.24 12.58
C ILE A 86 -4.54 1.26 12.03
N ILE A 87 -5.28 0.92 10.99
CA ILE A 87 -6.25 1.82 10.37
C ILE A 87 -7.43 2.12 11.30
N GLU A 88 -7.91 1.14 12.05
CA GLU A 88 -8.93 1.40 13.07
C GLU A 88 -8.42 2.33 14.18
N GLU A 89 -7.11 2.34 14.45
CA GLU A 89 -6.49 3.30 15.37
C GLU A 89 -6.38 4.70 14.77
N ILE A 90 -5.82 4.84 13.55
CA ILE A 90 -5.61 6.16 12.92
C ILE A 90 -6.92 6.89 12.61
N LYS A 91 -8.02 6.17 12.42
CA LYS A 91 -9.36 6.75 12.21
C LYS A 91 -9.83 7.63 13.37
N ASN A 92 -9.25 7.46 14.56
CA ASN A 92 -9.55 8.27 15.74
C ASN A 92 -8.61 9.47 15.90
N TYR A 93 -7.66 9.67 14.99
CA TYR A 93 -6.73 10.79 15.03
C TYR A 93 -7.27 11.99 14.23
N PRO A 94 -6.85 13.22 14.58
CA PRO A 94 -7.17 14.38 13.77
C PRO A 94 -6.55 14.25 12.37
N GLU A 95 -7.22 14.84 11.39
CA GLU A 95 -6.73 14.91 10.02
C GLU A 95 -5.44 15.76 9.95
N ILE A 96 -4.63 15.55 8.91
CA ILE A 96 -3.53 16.48 8.60
C ILE A 96 -4.08 17.85 8.20
N ASP A 97 -3.27 18.89 8.37
CA ASP A 97 -3.73 20.28 8.15
C ASP A 97 -3.53 20.75 6.69
N GLU A 98 -2.63 20.11 5.94
CA GLU A 98 -2.20 20.52 4.61
C GLU A 98 -1.96 19.29 3.70
N TYR A 99 -1.77 19.52 2.40
CA TYR A 99 -1.42 18.46 1.46
C TYR A 99 0.07 18.14 1.56
N TYR A 100 0.42 16.87 1.77
CA TYR A 100 1.81 16.42 1.81
C TYR A 100 2.15 15.63 0.56
N VAL A 101 3.26 15.97 -0.09
CA VAL A 101 3.78 15.22 -1.23
C VAL A 101 5.12 14.61 -0.87
N TYR A 102 5.21 13.30 -1.05
CA TYR A 102 6.44 12.53 -0.95
C TYR A 102 6.82 12.00 -2.32
N THR A 103 8.11 11.97 -2.62
CA THR A 103 8.65 11.37 -3.86
C THR A 103 9.87 10.53 -3.54
N PHE A 104 10.05 9.43 -4.25
CA PHE A 104 11.17 8.51 -4.03
C PHE A 104 11.49 7.72 -5.29
N LYS A 105 12.78 7.52 -5.57
CA LYS A 105 13.24 6.70 -6.69
C LYS A 105 14.01 5.50 -6.17
N ASN A 106 13.63 4.30 -6.60
CA ASN A 106 14.31 3.08 -6.19
C ASN A 106 14.26 2.01 -7.28
N ILE A 107 15.41 1.43 -7.64
CA ILE A 107 15.55 0.33 -8.60
C ILE A 107 14.67 0.53 -9.86
N GLY A 108 14.83 1.65 -10.59
CA GLY A 108 14.02 1.89 -11.79
C GLY A 108 12.51 2.12 -11.55
N ASN A 109 12.10 2.35 -10.30
CA ASN A 109 10.73 2.72 -9.97
C ASN A 109 10.69 4.16 -9.45
N LEU A 110 9.65 4.89 -9.84
CA LEU A 110 9.30 6.18 -9.26
C LEU A 110 8.09 6.00 -8.38
N TYR A 111 8.19 6.41 -7.12
CA TYR A 111 7.09 6.41 -6.16
C TYR A 111 6.74 7.85 -5.82
N ALA A 112 5.46 8.16 -5.80
CA ALA A 112 4.96 9.41 -5.28
C ALA A 112 3.74 9.15 -4.40
N ALA A 113 3.63 9.86 -3.28
CA ALA A 113 2.42 9.84 -2.45
C ALA A 113 1.91 11.25 -2.22
N ILE A 114 0.60 11.41 -2.30
CA ILE A 114 -0.13 12.63 -1.95
C ILE A 114 -1.01 12.28 -0.75
N PHE A 115 -0.75 12.90 0.39
CA PHE A 115 -1.62 12.84 1.55
C PHE A 115 -2.51 14.07 1.53
N ILE A 116 -3.79 13.86 1.76
CA ILE A 116 -4.86 14.83 1.59
C ILE A 116 -5.52 15.02 2.96
N PRO A 117 -5.77 16.28 3.40
CA PRO A 117 -6.36 16.62 4.70
C PRO A 117 -7.85 16.26 4.76
N GLU A 118 -8.12 14.95 4.77
CA GLU A 118 -9.45 14.35 4.83
C GLU A 118 -9.39 13.01 5.60
N SER A 119 -10.57 12.48 5.90
CA SER A 119 -10.73 11.19 6.55
C SER A 119 -10.10 10.04 5.75
N TRP A 120 -9.77 8.95 6.44
CA TRP A 120 -9.03 7.83 5.86
C TRP A 120 -9.68 7.34 4.56
N SER A 121 -8.87 7.33 3.51
CA SER A 121 -9.09 6.58 2.29
C SER A 121 -7.71 6.23 1.73
N PHE A 122 -7.62 5.17 0.94
CA PHE A 122 -6.33 4.77 0.37
C PHE A 122 -6.50 4.32 -1.08
N GLU A 123 -5.65 4.87 -1.93
CA GLU A 123 -5.54 4.47 -3.33
C GLU A 123 -4.10 4.13 -3.68
N TRP A 124 -3.93 3.03 -4.40
CA TRP A 124 -2.66 2.62 -4.96
C TRP A 124 -2.81 2.38 -6.46
N ILE A 125 -1.95 3.00 -7.27
CA ILE A 125 -1.96 2.85 -8.72
C ILE A 125 -0.54 2.59 -9.22
N GLU A 126 -0.40 1.56 -10.04
CA GLU A 126 0.83 1.22 -10.75
C GLU A 126 0.68 1.54 -12.23
N ALA A 127 1.71 2.17 -12.80
CA ALA A 127 1.90 2.35 -14.23
C ALA A 127 3.08 1.50 -14.69
N TRP A 128 2.81 0.50 -15.52
CA TRP A 128 3.80 -0.40 -16.10
C TRP A 128 4.22 0.11 -17.47
N TYR A 129 5.47 0.56 -17.62
CA TYR A 129 5.97 1.04 -18.92
C TYR A 129 6.15 -0.10 -19.93
N PRO A 130 6.14 0.21 -21.25
CA PRO A 130 6.58 -0.71 -22.29
C PRO A 130 7.90 -1.40 -21.96
N ARG A 131 8.07 -2.66 -22.35
CA ARG A 131 9.25 -3.50 -22.04
C ARG A 131 9.47 -3.78 -20.56
N THR A 132 8.43 -3.64 -19.72
CA THR A 132 8.44 -4.15 -18.34
C THR A 132 7.73 -5.50 -18.27
N PHE A 133 7.90 -6.22 -17.16
CA PHE A 133 7.42 -7.60 -17.01
C PHE A 133 5.92 -7.78 -17.28
N TRP A 134 5.08 -6.81 -16.92
CA TRP A 134 3.62 -6.86 -17.11
C TRP A 134 3.11 -6.03 -18.29
N ASN A 135 4.01 -5.36 -19.03
CA ASN A 135 3.70 -4.59 -20.23
C ASN A 135 4.85 -4.72 -21.24
N TYR A 136 5.18 -5.96 -21.62
CA TYR A 136 6.36 -6.24 -22.43
C TYR A 136 6.17 -5.75 -23.89
N ASP A 137 5.03 -6.09 -24.49
CA ASP A 137 4.70 -5.79 -25.90
C ASP A 137 3.87 -4.52 -26.10
N GLY A 138 3.48 -3.81 -25.04
CA GLY A 138 2.66 -2.60 -25.19
C GLY A 138 3.44 -1.39 -25.68
N SER A 139 2.72 -0.44 -26.28
CA SER A 139 3.28 0.80 -26.82
C SER A 139 3.17 1.99 -25.88
N THR A 140 2.29 1.92 -24.88
CA THR A 140 2.05 2.96 -23.87
C THR A 140 2.01 2.36 -22.47
N PRO A 141 2.27 3.16 -21.41
CA PRO A 141 2.14 2.69 -20.04
C PRO A 141 0.74 2.15 -19.74
N GLU A 142 0.66 0.97 -19.13
CA GLU A 142 -0.60 0.39 -18.66
C GLU A 142 -0.78 0.70 -17.17
N LEU A 143 -1.94 1.29 -16.83
CA LEU A 143 -2.26 1.69 -15.47
C LEU A 143 -3.28 0.72 -14.86
N MET A 144 -2.98 0.25 -13.66
CA MET A 144 -3.89 -0.54 -12.84
C MET A 144 -3.84 -0.04 -11.40
N GLY A 145 -5.00 0.10 -10.79
CA GLY A 145 -5.10 0.65 -9.44
C GLY A 145 -6.28 0.09 -8.67
N ASP A 146 -6.20 0.28 -7.36
CA ASP A 146 -7.15 -0.19 -6.39
C ASP A 146 -7.36 0.89 -5.34
N TYR A 147 -8.61 1.07 -4.93
CA TYR A 147 -9.05 2.09 -3.98
C TYR A 147 -9.83 1.47 -2.82
N GLU A 148 -9.78 2.11 -1.66
CA GLU A 148 -10.68 1.90 -0.53
C GLU A 148 -11.12 3.22 0.07
N ASN A 149 -12.39 3.30 0.43
CA ASN A 149 -12.93 4.42 1.18
C ASN A 149 -12.72 4.19 2.70
N TYR A 150 -13.30 5.06 3.51
CA TYR A 150 -13.28 4.95 4.97
C TYR A 150 -13.74 3.59 5.51
N GLY A 151 -14.69 2.92 4.83
CA GLY A 151 -15.19 1.59 5.19
C GLY A 151 -14.26 0.44 4.81
N GLY A 152 -13.17 0.70 4.09
CA GLY A 152 -12.25 -0.32 3.60
C GLY A 152 -12.76 -1.09 2.38
N ARG A 153 -12.19 -2.27 2.12
CA ARG A 153 -12.56 -3.14 1.00
C ARG A 153 -13.23 -4.42 1.45
N SER A 154 -14.22 -4.85 0.68
CA SER A 154 -14.84 -6.17 0.80
C SER A 154 -14.21 -7.22 -0.14
N SER A 155 -13.51 -6.78 -1.19
CA SER A 155 -12.90 -7.64 -2.20
C SER A 155 -11.38 -7.50 -2.24
N TYR A 156 -10.73 -8.57 -2.70
CA TYR A 156 -9.27 -8.60 -2.88
C TYR A 156 -8.82 -7.56 -3.92
N ALA A 157 -7.68 -6.92 -3.70
CA ALA A 157 -7.09 -5.96 -4.64
C ALA A 157 -6.69 -6.63 -5.96
N ALA A 158 -7.12 -6.06 -7.10
CA ALA A 158 -6.75 -6.53 -8.43
C ALA A 158 -5.23 -6.48 -8.68
N VAL A 159 -4.59 -5.41 -8.21
CA VAL A 159 -3.12 -5.22 -8.22
C VAL A 159 -2.40 -6.23 -7.30
N GLY A 160 -3.14 -6.85 -6.37
CA GLY A 160 -2.66 -7.91 -5.51
C GLY A 160 -1.81 -7.42 -4.34
N GLY A 161 -0.72 -8.14 -4.04
CA GLY A 161 0.04 -7.95 -2.79
C GLY A 161 0.67 -6.56 -2.62
N CYS A 162 1.03 -5.87 -3.71
CA CYS A 162 1.62 -4.54 -3.67
C CYS A 162 0.69 -3.51 -3.00
N TYR A 163 -0.62 -3.61 -3.25
CA TYR A 163 -1.63 -2.76 -2.61
C TYR A 163 -1.54 -2.85 -1.08
N TYR A 164 -1.58 -4.05 -0.52
CA TYR A 164 -1.56 -4.27 0.92
C TYR A 164 -0.23 -3.89 1.57
N ALA A 165 0.88 -4.11 0.86
CA ALA A 165 2.21 -3.70 1.28
C ALA A 165 2.34 -2.18 1.39
N ALA A 166 1.86 -1.44 0.39
CA ALA A 166 1.86 0.01 0.39
C ALA A 166 0.88 0.56 1.44
N ARG A 167 -0.32 -0.03 1.55
CA ARG A 167 -1.32 0.32 2.56
C ARG A 167 -0.77 0.21 3.98
N LEU A 168 -0.06 -0.88 4.27
CA LEU A 168 0.61 -1.07 5.56
C LEU A 168 1.63 0.03 5.83
N ALA A 169 2.51 0.34 4.87
CA ALA A 169 3.53 1.37 5.02
C ALA A 169 2.93 2.77 5.26
N VAL A 170 1.85 3.10 4.56
CA VAL A 170 1.11 4.36 4.76
C VAL A 170 0.45 4.41 6.14
N ALA A 171 -0.23 3.33 6.54
CA ALA A 171 -0.88 3.25 7.85
C ALA A 171 0.13 3.40 9.00
N GLU A 172 1.30 2.76 8.88
CA GLU A 172 2.41 2.92 9.85
C GLU A 172 2.88 4.37 9.97
N SER A 173 3.02 5.07 8.82
CA SER A 173 3.43 6.47 8.80
C SER A 173 2.41 7.39 9.48
N LEU A 174 1.12 7.24 9.16
CA LEU A 174 0.04 7.98 9.79
C LEU A 174 -0.07 7.72 11.29
N LYS A 175 0.10 6.46 11.71
CA LYS A 175 0.17 6.12 13.13
C LYS A 175 1.35 6.81 13.83
N GLY A 176 2.52 6.82 13.20
CA GLY A 176 3.71 7.52 13.71
C GLY A 176 3.49 9.02 13.87
N MET A 177 2.78 9.65 12.93
CA MET A 177 2.41 11.07 12.99
C MET A 177 1.25 11.37 13.95
N ARG A 178 0.51 10.35 14.41
CA ARG A 178 -0.77 10.49 15.11
C ARG A 178 -1.74 11.40 14.34
N ARG A 179 -1.91 11.10 13.06
CA ARG A 179 -2.78 11.83 12.14
C ARG A 179 -3.56 10.87 11.24
N GLN A 180 -4.65 11.37 10.68
CA GLN A 180 -5.43 10.73 9.62
C GLN A 180 -5.25 11.50 8.30
N ALA A 181 -5.31 10.79 7.17
CA ALA A 181 -5.34 11.41 5.85
C ALA A 181 -5.98 10.48 4.81
N SER A 182 -6.53 11.06 3.75
CA SER A 182 -6.79 10.37 2.50
C SER A 182 -5.47 10.28 1.71
N CYS A 183 -5.10 9.09 1.22
CA CYS A 183 -3.76 8.83 0.70
C CYS A 183 -3.81 8.27 -0.72
N LEU A 184 -3.25 9.00 -1.69
CA LEU A 184 -3.04 8.54 -3.06
C LEU A 184 -1.56 8.19 -3.25
N VAL A 185 -1.25 6.94 -3.57
CA VAL A 185 0.11 6.50 -3.86
C VAL A 185 0.22 6.00 -5.29
N LEU A 186 1.14 6.60 -6.02
CA LEU A 186 1.41 6.37 -7.44
C LEU A 186 2.78 5.73 -7.59
N ARG A 187 2.86 4.73 -8.47
CA ARG A 187 4.11 4.07 -8.81
C ARG A 187 4.26 3.98 -10.32
N GLU A 188 5.40 4.41 -10.84
CA GLU A 188 5.83 4.08 -12.20
C GLU A 188 6.91 3.03 -12.15
N ILE A 189 6.74 1.98 -12.95
CA ILE A 189 7.72 0.94 -13.15
C ILE A 189 8.33 1.16 -14.53
N HIS A 190 9.61 1.53 -14.58
CA HIS A 190 10.35 1.78 -15.81
C HIS A 190 11.15 0.53 -16.24
N PRO A 191 11.59 0.44 -17.52
CA PRO A 191 12.30 -0.72 -18.07
C PRO A 191 13.60 -1.09 -17.33
N ASP A 192 14.20 -0.13 -16.62
CA ASP A 192 15.38 -0.35 -15.77
C ASP A 192 15.08 -1.33 -14.61
N TYR A 193 13.81 -1.62 -14.32
CA TYR A 193 13.37 -2.64 -13.38
C TYR A 193 13.37 -4.03 -14.03
N ILE A 194 14.57 -4.57 -14.24
CA ILE A 194 14.82 -5.80 -15.02
C ILE A 194 14.20 -7.05 -14.36
N LEU A 195 14.16 -7.11 -13.02
CA LEU A 195 13.59 -8.26 -12.28
C LEU A 195 12.65 -7.81 -11.17
N PRO A 196 11.41 -8.35 -11.09
CA PRO A 196 10.51 -8.05 -9.99
C PRO A 196 11.04 -8.65 -8.68
N VAL A 197 11.51 -7.77 -7.79
CA VAL A 197 12.10 -8.10 -6.48
C VAL A 197 11.04 -8.55 -5.45
N GLY A 198 9.76 -8.48 -5.82
CA GLY A 198 8.62 -8.93 -5.03
C GLY A 198 7.96 -7.84 -4.20
N VAL A 199 6.87 -8.21 -3.50
CA VAL A 199 5.99 -7.30 -2.74
C VAL A 199 6.72 -6.57 -1.61
N TRP A 200 7.73 -7.19 -1.02
CA TRP A 200 8.52 -6.56 0.06
C TRP A 200 9.23 -5.29 -0.41
N ASN A 201 9.69 -5.24 -1.67
CA ASN A 201 10.36 -4.05 -2.22
C ASN A 201 9.42 -2.84 -2.24
N VAL A 202 8.14 -3.07 -2.55
CA VAL A 202 7.12 -2.00 -2.51
C VAL A 202 6.97 -1.48 -1.08
N ARG A 203 6.79 -2.37 -0.10
CA ARG A 203 6.64 -1.97 1.31
C ARG A 203 7.83 -1.16 1.80
N GLU A 204 9.05 -1.64 1.58
CA GLU A 204 10.24 -0.94 2.08
C GLU A 204 10.52 0.35 1.29
N SER A 205 10.22 0.41 0.00
CA SER A 205 10.34 1.65 -0.80
C SER A 205 9.34 2.72 -0.33
N VAL A 206 8.09 2.34 -0.06
CA VAL A 206 7.09 3.27 0.47
C VAL A 206 7.45 3.70 1.90
N ARG A 207 7.94 2.80 2.76
CA ARG A 207 8.47 3.17 4.09
C ARG A 207 9.64 4.14 3.99
N ALA A 208 10.58 3.91 3.08
CA ALA A 208 11.71 4.79 2.87
C ALA A 208 11.26 6.17 2.38
N MET A 209 10.35 6.22 1.41
CA MET A 209 9.72 7.44 0.92
C MET A 209 9.07 8.24 2.06
N LEU A 210 8.26 7.60 2.89
CA LEU A 210 7.51 8.26 3.96
C LEU A 210 8.35 8.64 5.18
N LYS A 211 9.64 8.23 5.24
CA LYS A 211 10.61 8.72 6.22
C LYS A 211 11.29 10.02 5.80
N THR A 212 11.16 10.42 4.54
CA THR A 212 11.69 11.70 4.04
C THR A 212 10.77 12.85 4.46
N GLU A 213 11.29 14.07 4.43
CA GLU A 213 10.48 15.26 4.71
C GLU A 213 9.54 15.54 3.52
N PRO A 214 8.22 15.68 3.74
CA PRO A 214 7.29 15.98 2.66
C PRO A 214 7.39 17.43 2.20
N VAL A 215 7.08 17.65 0.93
CA VAL A 215 6.76 18.99 0.43
C VAL A 215 5.31 19.29 0.73
N LYS A 216 5.05 20.39 1.45
CA LYS A 216 3.70 20.78 1.89
C LYS A 216 3.06 21.78 0.93
N PHE A 217 1.75 21.69 0.77
CA PHE A 217 0.96 22.58 -0.06
C PHE A 217 -0.37 22.94 0.61
N ASP A 218 -0.84 24.16 0.33
CA ASP A 218 -2.14 24.70 0.74
C ASP A 218 -3.29 24.25 -0.18
N ALA A 219 -2.99 23.69 -1.36
CA ALA A 219 -4.00 23.34 -2.33
C ALA A 219 -3.63 22.09 -3.16
N LEU A 220 -4.62 21.21 -3.36
CA LEU A 220 -4.47 19.94 -4.07
C LEU A 220 -3.84 20.08 -5.47
N HIS A 221 -4.23 21.10 -6.23
CA HIS A 221 -3.68 21.30 -7.58
C HIS A 221 -2.19 21.60 -7.60
N LYS A 222 -1.65 22.27 -6.56
CA LYS A 222 -0.20 22.50 -6.42
C LYS A 222 0.50 21.19 -6.07
N ALA A 223 -0.08 20.40 -5.16
CA ALA A 223 0.42 19.06 -4.82
C ALA A 223 0.47 18.14 -6.05
N ILE A 224 -0.63 18.04 -6.81
CA ILE A 224 -0.67 17.25 -8.05
C ILE A 224 0.36 17.76 -9.06
N SER A 225 0.45 19.08 -9.26
CA SER A 225 1.41 19.66 -10.21
C SER A 225 2.86 19.36 -9.82
N HIS A 226 3.16 19.33 -8.51
CA HIS A 226 4.48 18.95 -8.02
C HIS A 226 4.76 17.46 -8.27
N THR A 227 3.81 16.59 -7.95
CA THR A 227 3.92 15.14 -8.20
C THR A 227 4.18 14.83 -9.68
N LEU A 228 3.49 15.52 -10.60
CA LEU A 228 3.65 15.32 -12.04
C LEU A 228 4.96 15.85 -12.62
N LYS A 229 5.68 16.74 -11.91
CA LYS A 229 7.05 17.11 -12.32
C LYS A 229 8.03 15.98 -12.07
N PHE A 230 7.70 15.08 -11.14
CA PHE A 230 8.51 13.92 -10.78
C PHE A 230 8.13 12.68 -11.59
N LEU A 231 6.83 12.47 -11.81
CA LEU A 231 6.29 11.37 -12.62
C LEU A 231 6.42 11.66 -14.11
N THR A 232 6.52 10.60 -14.93
CA THR A 232 6.67 10.72 -16.39
C THR A 232 5.34 10.48 -17.13
N VAL A 233 4.43 9.70 -16.55
CA VAL A 233 3.10 9.42 -17.10
C VAL A 233 2.23 10.70 -17.05
N PRO A 234 1.56 11.08 -18.15
CA PRO A 234 0.72 12.27 -18.19
C PRO A 234 -0.46 12.23 -17.20
N LEU A 235 -0.84 13.41 -16.67
CA LEU A 235 -1.98 13.54 -15.75
C LEU A 235 -3.28 12.93 -16.30
N LYS A 236 -3.52 13.04 -17.61
CA LYS A 236 -4.74 12.50 -18.24
C LYS A 236 -4.90 11.01 -17.99
N ASP A 237 -3.80 10.26 -18.00
CA ASP A 237 -3.82 8.81 -17.80
C ASP A 237 -4.00 8.46 -16.32
N TRP A 238 -3.33 9.18 -15.42
CA TRP A 238 -3.59 9.08 -13.98
C TRP A 238 -5.04 9.41 -13.62
N MET A 239 -5.63 10.45 -14.21
CA MET A 239 -7.04 10.81 -14.01
C MET A 239 -8.01 9.76 -14.54
N ARG A 240 -7.63 9.01 -15.59
CA ARG A 240 -8.45 7.91 -16.09
C ARG A 240 -8.44 6.72 -15.14
N ALA A 241 -7.31 6.43 -14.51
CA ALA A 241 -7.17 5.30 -13.59
C ALA A 241 -7.68 5.63 -12.18
N SER A 242 -7.33 6.80 -11.64
CA SER A 242 -7.56 7.17 -10.24
C SER A 242 -9.03 7.50 -9.95
N VAL A 243 -9.57 6.88 -8.90
CA VAL A 243 -10.85 7.24 -8.29
C VAL A 243 -10.71 8.56 -7.52
N THR A 244 -9.64 8.70 -6.73
CA THR A 244 -9.37 9.87 -5.88
C THR A 244 -9.31 11.14 -6.73
N LEU A 245 -8.51 11.15 -7.80
CA LEU A 245 -8.38 12.31 -8.68
C LEU A 245 -9.70 12.66 -9.40
N LYS A 246 -10.53 11.67 -9.74
CA LYS A 246 -11.85 11.91 -10.34
C LYS A 246 -12.81 12.57 -9.37
N ILE A 247 -12.86 12.08 -8.12
CA ILE A 247 -13.71 12.64 -7.06
C ILE A 247 -13.38 14.12 -6.87
N TYR A 248 -12.11 14.47 -6.68
CA TYR A 248 -11.71 15.86 -6.48
C TYR A 248 -11.91 16.75 -7.72
N HIS A 249 -11.76 16.19 -8.92
CA HIS A 249 -12.06 16.93 -10.14
C HIS A 249 -13.56 17.24 -10.26
N GLN A 250 -14.44 16.31 -9.89
CA GLN A 250 -15.89 16.51 -9.91
C GLN A 250 -16.36 17.46 -8.79
N GLN A 251 -15.82 17.34 -7.58
CA GLN A 251 -16.14 18.20 -6.45
C GLN A 251 -15.83 19.67 -6.75
N ARG A 252 -14.71 19.95 -7.44
CA ARG A 252 -14.39 21.31 -7.92
C ARG A 252 -15.47 21.89 -8.83
N LYS A 253 -16.01 21.09 -9.76
CA LYS A 253 -17.10 21.56 -10.65
C LYS A 253 -18.36 21.93 -9.87
N ILE A 254 -18.67 21.17 -8.82
CA ILE A 254 -19.83 21.45 -7.96
C ILE A 254 -19.62 22.75 -7.16
N ILE A 255 -18.45 22.91 -6.52
CA ILE A 255 -18.14 24.13 -5.76
C ILE A 255 -18.15 25.37 -6.67
N GLN A 256 -17.61 25.26 -7.89
CA GLN A 256 -17.66 26.33 -8.89
C GLN A 256 -19.09 26.68 -9.31
N TYR A 257 -19.98 25.69 -9.41
CA TYR A 257 -21.39 25.90 -9.77
C TYR A 257 -22.19 26.55 -8.63
N ILE A 258 -21.93 26.17 -7.38
CA ILE A 258 -22.61 26.75 -6.20
C ILE A 258 -22.09 28.17 -5.92
N GLY A 259 -20.82 28.46 -6.22
CA GLY A 259 -20.22 29.79 -6.09
C GLY A 259 -20.66 30.81 -7.14
N SER A 260 -21.34 30.39 -8.21
CA SER A 260 -21.99 31.28 -9.18
C SER A 260 -23.47 31.44 -8.85
N THR A 261 -23.80 32.24 -7.83
CA THR A 261 -25.17 32.74 -7.66
C THR A 261 -25.53 33.65 -8.83
N PRO A 262 -26.71 33.49 -9.47
CA PRO A 262 -27.17 34.44 -10.48
C PRO A 262 -27.30 35.82 -9.83
N SER A 263 -26.71 36.85 -10.45
CA SER A 263 -27.00 38.23 -10.06
C SER A 263 -28.51 38.46 -10.07
N PRO A 264 -29.08 39.16 -9.09
CA PRO A 264 -30.50 39.44 -9.08
C PRO A 264 -30.86 40.18 -10.36
N VAL A 265 -31.78 39.62 -11.13
CA VAL A 265 -32.41 40.25 -12.28
C VAL A 265 -32.95 41.59 -11.78
N LYS A 266 -32.38 42.69 -12.27
CA LYS A 266 -32.98 44.01 -12.07
C LYS A 266 -34.30 44.00 -12.82
N GLU A 267 -35.41 43.98 -12.08
CA GLU A 267 -36.71 44.42 -12.62
C GLU A 267 -36.58 45.91 -12.93
N GLU A 268 -36.45 46.23 -14.22
CA GLU A 268 -36.70 47.59 -14.71
C GLU A 268 -38.22 47.83 -14.67
N ARG A 269 -38.60 48.89 -13.95
CA ARG A 269 -39.92 49.52 -14.02
C ARG A 269 -39.98 50.48 -15.20
#